data_AF-A0A8S3QX46-F1
#
_entry.id   AF-A0A8S3QX46-F1
#
_cell.length_a   1.000
_cell.length_b   1.000
_cell.length_c   1.000
_cell.angle_alpha   90.00
_cell.angle_beta   90.00
_cell.angle_gamma   90.00
#
_symmetry.space_group_name_H-M   'P 1'
#
loop_
_entity.id
_entity.type
_entity.pdbx_description
1 polymer ?
#
loop_
_entity_poly.entity_id
_entity_poly.type
_entity_poly.pdbx_seq_one_letter_code
_entity_poly.pdbx_strand_id
1 'polypeptide(L)'
;MSVPPEKIAELKQIIHGQLSQIGMQSRIRDVMSEVITEDYSNGQVSEQEIMQKLKERGLVDDLMSNLQFQNQGDGQSLRRPATHFLDQDDKVTNLPVKRANIDPSRRYLYFNIKNGKAFLEHIENSDPMPGQVSSYFTFHIHFRGQRFKSRPVPCACEPDVDEGFLLEVHKESSGEAGKMVDESGMLSICDKLHIALIKTDVTGETTLVSSHFLEWRPVLTAKTGRFQTSIELKGTGDESKMAAGVIDIQLELFPKPVKIIGQEVLTAQLSMERNRQSEKERLFLVYAKQWWKEYLQIRPANQERLVKIFAQVFVTCIFRL
;
A
#
# COMPACT_ATOMS: atom_id res chain seq x y z
N MET A 1 -38.96 9.32 23.79
CA MET A 1 -38.62 9.06 22.37
C MET A 1 -37.21 8.49 22.34
N SER A 2 -37.08 7.15 22.31
CA SER A 2 -35.78 6.47 22.36
C SER A 2 -35.13 6.48 20.97
N VAL A 3 -33.92 7.02 20.88
CA VAL A 3 -33.11 7.03 19.65
C VAL A 3 -32.77 5.58 19.26
N PRO A 4 -32.87 5.19 17.97
CA PRO A 4 -32.52 3.84 17.53
C PRO A 4 -31.08 3.46 17.93
N PRO A 5 -30.83 2.21 18.35
CA PRO A 5 -29.51 1.79 18.86
C PRO A 5 -28.39 1.94 17.84
N GLU A 6 -28.68 1.79 16.54
CA GLU A 6 -27.72 2.02 15.46
C GLU A 6 -27.30 3.49 15.37
N LYS A 7 -28.26 4.43 15.47
CA LYS A 7 -27.96 5.86 15.50
C LYS A 7 -27.17 6.24 16.75
N ILE A 8 -27.39 5.56 17.89
CA ILE A 8 -26.60 5.77 19.10
C ILE A 8 -25.15 5.28 18.91
N ALA A 9 -24.94 4.17 18.21
CA ALA A 9 -23.59 3.66 17.92
C ALA A 9 -22.84 4.59 16.95
N GLU A 10 -23.51 5.06 15.89
CA GLU A 10 -22.96 6.07 14.97
C GLU A 10 -22.64 7.38 15.69
N LEU A 11 -23.55 7.87 16.52
CA LEU A 11 -23.32 9.06 17.36
C LEU A 11 -22.12 8.89 18.28
N LYS A 12 -22.00 7.73 18.95
CA LYS A 12 -20.85 7.42 19.80
C LYS A 12 -19.56 7.39 19.00
N GLN A 13 -19.56 6.85 17.78
CA GLN A 13 -18.38 6.78 16.93
C GLN A 13 -17.96 8.17 16.42
N ILE A 14 -18.92 9.02 16.04
CA ILE A 14 -18.67 10.40 15.64
C ILE A 14 -18.13 11.20 16.83
N ILE A 15 -18.78 11.08 18.00
CA ILE A 15 -18.33 11.75 19.23
C ILE A 15 -16.93 11.26 19.63
N HIS A 16 -16.62 9.97 19.52
CA HIS A 16 -15.30 9.43 19.83
C HIS A 16 -14.22 9.87 18.85
N GLY A 17 -14.56 9.98 17.56
CA GLY A 17 -13.67 10.53 16.53
C GLY A 17 -13.40 12.02 16.71
N GLN A 18 -14.40 12.80 17.15
CA GLN A 18 -14.21 14.21 17.47
C GLN A 18 -13.41 14.39 18.76
N LEU A 19 -13.71 13.58 19.78
CA LEU A 19 -12.93 13.51 21.01
C LEU A 19 -11.49 13.08 20.78
N SER A 20 -11.12 12.41 19.69
CA SER A 20 -9.73 12.02 19.42
C SER A 20 -8.90 13.11 18.72
N GLN A 21 -9.52 14.23 18.33
CA GLN A 21 -8.78 15.36 17.77
C GLN A 21 -7.86 15.98 18.84
N ILE A 22 -6.60 16.16 18.46
CA ILE A 22 -5.46 16.51 19.34
C ILE A 22 -5.65 17.86 20.08
N GLY A 23 -6.63 18.68 19.70
CA GLY A 23 -6.98 19.92 20.40
C GLY A 23 -8.11 19.79 21.44
N MET A 24 -8.99 18.78 21.34
CA MET A 24 -10.11 18.61 22.28
C MET A 24 -9.71 17.78 23.50
N GLN A 25 -8.89 16.74 23.34
CA GLN A 25 -8.41 15.94 24.48
C GLN A 25 -7.51 16.73 25.42
N SER A 26 -6.70 17.65 24.88
CA SER A 26 -5.87 18.54 25.70
C SER A 26 -6.75 19.50 26.47
N ARG A 27 -7.71 20.19 25.82
CA ARG A 27 -8.66 21.09 26.49
C ARG A 27 -9.50 20.42 27.57
N ILE A 28 -10.01 19.22 27.31
CA ILE A 28 -10.76 18.45 28.32
C ILE A 28 -9.84 18.04 29.47
N ARG A 29 -8.60 17.63 29.17
CA ARG A 29 -7.61 17.28 30.19
C ARG A 29 -7.21 18.49 31.03
N ASP A 30 -7.07 19.67 30.42
CA ASP A 30 -6.74 20.92 31.10
C ASP A 30 -7.84 21.30 32.09
N VAL A 31 -9.11 21.23 31.67
CA VAL A 31 -10.28 21.46 32.56
C VAL A 31 -10.34 20.41 33.67
N MET A 32 -10.14 19.13 33.35
CA MET A 32 -10.10 18.08 34.36
C MET A 32 -8.96 18.29 35.36
N SER A 33 -7.77 18.69 34.90
CA SER A 33 -6.65 19.01 35.79
C SER A 33 -6.95 20.21 36.68
N GLU A 34 -7.67 21.21 36.18
CA GLU A 34 -8.04 22.40 36.94
C GLU A 34 -9.06 22.08 38.04
N VAL A 35 -10.11 21.32 37.73
CA VAL A 35 -11.09 20.84 38.72
C VAL A 35 -10.42 19.96 39.78
N ILE A 36 -9.47 19.12 39.38
CA ILE A 36 -8.70 18.31 40.32
C ILE A 36 -7.83 19.20 41.22
N THR A 37 -7.17 20.24 40.68
CA THR A 37 -6.31 21.12 41.49
C THR A 37 -7.06 22.07 42.40
N GLU A 38 -8.27 22.52 42.03
CA GLU A 38 -9.08 23.43 42.85
C GLU A 38 -9.71 22.71 44.07
N ASP A 39 -10.13 21.45 43.92
CA ASP A 39 -10.91 20.72 44.95
C ASP A 39 -10.17 19.59 45.68
N TYR A 40 -8.83 19.53 45.61
CA TYR A 40 -8.03 18.53 46.34
C TYR A 40 -8.16 18.62 47.88
N SER A 41 -8.93 19.57 48.41
CA SER A 41 -9.21 19.72 49.83
C SER A 41 -10.48 19.03 50.32
N ASN A 42 -11.41 18.60 49.45
CA ASN A 42 -12.59 17.82 49.83
C ASN A 42 -12.87 16.72 48.82
N GLY A 43 -12.40 15.50 49.13
CA GLY A 43 -12.46 14.36 48.23
C GLY A 43 -13.88 13.91 47.89
N GLN A 44 -14.34 14.29 46.70
CA GLN A 44 -15.01 13.47 45.68
C GLN A 44 -15.62 14.40 44.62
N VAL A 45 -14.93 14.56 43.49
CA VAL A 45 -15.47 15.32 42.34
C VAL A 45 -16.61 14.52 41.72
N SER A 46 -17.82 15.09 41.68
CA SER A 46 -18.99 14.42 41.11
C SER A 46 -19.03 14.55 39.58
N GLU A 47 -19.53 13.51 38.89
CA GLU A 47 -19.66 13.51 37.41
C GLU A 47 -20.51 14.69 36.89
N GLN A 48 -21.51 15.10 37.68
CA GLN A 48 -22.41 16.20 37.35
C GLN A 48 -21.68 17.56 37.36
N GLU A 49 -20.71 17.73 38.25
CA GLU A 49 -19.94 18.96 38.42
C GLU A 49 -18.89 19.14 37.30
N ILE A 50 -18.26 18.04 36.88
CA ILE A 50 -17.39 18.02 35.69
C ILE A 50 -18.20 18.38 34.45
N MET A 51 -19.39 17.78 34.28
CA MET A 51 -20.27 18.09 33.15
C MET A 51 -20.75 19.53 33.15
N GLN A 52 -20.94 20.14 34.32
CA GLN A 52 -21.33 21.53 34.44
C GLN A 52 -20.17 22.47 34.07
N LYS A 53 -18.95 22.24 34.58
CA LYS A 53 -17.78 23.06 34.22
C LYS A 53 -17.41 22.93 32.73
N LEU A 54 -17.60 21.76 32.12
CA LEU A 54 -17.41 21.57 30.68
C LEU A 54 -18.43 22.36 29.83
N LYS A 55 -19.67 22.50 30.32
CA LYS A 55 -20.70 23.33 29.68
C LYS A 55 -20.41 24.81 29.86
N GLU A 56 -20.04 25.25 31.05
CA GLU A 56 -19.72 26.66 31.35
C GLU A 56 -18.54 27.20 30.52
N ARG A 57 -17.59 26.33 30.15
CA ARG A 57 -16.48 26.68 29.24
C ARG A 57 -16.82 26.57 27.76
N GLY A 58 -18.09 26.31 27.41
CA GLY A 58 -18.55 26.20 26.03
C GLY A 58 -17.99 24.98 25.28
N LEU A 59 -17.29 24.05 25.96
CA LEU A 59 -16.69 22.89 25.29
C LEU A 59 -17.74 21.90 24.80
N VAL A 60 -18.85 21.78 25.53
CA VAL A 60 -20.01 20.97 25.11
C VAL A 60 -20.73 21.63 23.93
N ASP A 61 -20.85 22.94 23.92
CA ASP A 61 -21.50 23.68 22.83
C ASP A 61 -20.61 23.75 21.58
N ASP A 62 -19.29 23.81 21.74
CA ASP A 62 -18.29 23.65 20.67
C ASP A 62 -18.33 22.24 20.08
N LEU A 63 -18.49 21.21 20.91
CA LEU A 63 -18.71 19.84 20.43
C LEU A 63 -20.03 19.74 19.66
N MET A 64 -21.12 20.28 20.19
CA MET A 64 -22.46 20.21 19.57
C MET A 64 -22.57 21.04 18.28
N SER A 65 -21.88 22.18 18.19
CA SER A 65 -21.84 23.01 16.97
C SER A 65 -20.98 22.39 15.87
N ASN A 66 -19.87 21.73 16.22
CA ASN A 66 -19.07 20.96 15.27
C ASN A 66 -19.73 19.63 14.87
N LEU A 67 -20.71 19.16 15.65
CA LEU A 67 -21.53 17.99 15.35
C LEU A 67 -22.72 18.30 14.42
N GLN A 68 -22.81 19.51 13.84
CA GLN A 68 -23.87 19.84 12.88
C GLN A 68 -23.99 18.74 11.81
N PHE A 69 -25.04 17.93 11.99
CA PHE A 69 -25.36 16.79 11.17
C PHE A 69 -25.51 17.28 9.73
N GLN A 70 -24.71 16.71 8.82
CA GLN A 70 -25.00 16.79 7.39
C GLN A 70 -26.39 16.17 7.17
N ASN A 71 -27.42 17.01 7.24
CA ASN A 71 -28.72 16.71 6.67
C ASN A 71 -28.50 16.63 5.15
N GLN A 72 -28.23 15.40 4.69
CA GLN A 72 -28.30 15.04 3.28
C GLN A 72 -29.76 15.19 2.85
N GLY A 73 -30.01 16.17 1.97
CA GLY A 73 -31.11 16.08 1.03
C GLY A 73 -30.82 14.94 0.04
N ASP A 74 -31.88 14.21 -0.28
CA ASP A 74 -31.95 12.99 -1.11
C ASP A 74 -31.05 12.94 -2.35
N GLY A 75 -30.47 11.76 -2.60
CA GLY A 75 -29.92 11.42 -3.93
C GLY A 75 -28.83 10.35 -3.92
N GLN A 76 -29.25 9.08 -3.99
CA GLN A 76 -28.50 7.86 -4.32
C GLN A 76 -27.09 8.03 -4.93
N SER A 77 -26.06 7.46 -4.30
CA SER A 77 -24.98 6.75 -5.00
C SER A 77 -24.13 5.90 -4.05
N LEU A 78 -23.89 4.66 -4.47
CA LEU A 78 -23.15 3.63 -3.75
C LEU A 78 -21.68 3.99 -3.48
N ARG A 79 -21.25 3.55 -2.29
CA ARG A 79 -19.87 3.35 -1.81
C ARG A 79 -18.80 3.30 -2.92
N ARG A 80 -17.88 4.26 -2.90
CA ARG A 80 -16.52 4.13 -3.47
C ARG A 80 -15.50 4.37 -2.36
N PRO A 81 -14.43 3.57 -2.23
CA PRO A 81 -13.32 3.91 -1.37
C PRO A 81 -12.65 5.19 -1.88
N ALA A 82 -12.39 6.12 -0.97
CA ALA A 82 -11.67 7.35 -1.25
C ALA A 82 -10.18 7.06 -1.45
N THR A 83 -9.79 6.63 -2.66
CA THR A 83 -8.38 6.35 -3.01
C THR A 83 -7.91 7.10 -4.25
N HIS A 84 -8.55 8.23 -4.60
CA HIS A 84 -8.07 9.09 -5.68
C HIS A 84 -7.67 10.45 -5.11
N PHE A 85 -6.36 10.73 -5.05
CA PHE A 85 -5.85 12.07 -4.79
C PHE A 85 -5.60 12.73 -6.15
N LEU A 86 -6.34 13.79 -6.43
CA LEU A 86 -5.95 14.82 -7.38
C LEU A 86 -5.70 16.05 -6.52
N ASP A 87 -4.47 16.56 -6.47
CA ASP A 87 -4.32 18.01 -6.43
C ASP A 87 -2.97 18.47 -6.98
N GLN A 88 -3.10 19.51 -7.77
CA GLN A 88 -2.11 20.27 -8.51
C GLN A 88 -1.51 21.31 -7.55
N ASP A 89 -0.18 21.46 -7.58
CA ASP A 89 0.59 22.55 -6.96
C ASP A 89 0.35 22.83 -5.46
N ASP A 90 1.16 22.21 -4.59
CA ASP A 90 2.10 22.93 -3.70
C ASP A 90 2.65 22.02 -2.58
N LYS A 91 3.98 22.04 -2.44
CA LYS A 91 4.76 21.63 -1.25
C LYS A 91 4.75 20.14 -0.88
N VAL A 92 5.68 19.42 -1.51
CA VAL A 92 6.28 18.17 -1.07
C VAL A 92 6.99 18.36 0.29
N THR A 93 6.24 18.34 1.39
CA THR A 93 6.80 18.16 2.74
C THR A 93 5.81 17.57 3.73
N ASN A 94 4.51 17.65 3.46
CA ASN A 94 3.49 17.01 4.28
C ASN A 94 2.47 16.36 3.34
N LEU A 95 2.35 15.03 3.38
CA LEU A 95 1.11 14.41 2.91
C LEU A 95 -0.06 15.12 3.61
N PRO A 96 -1.18 15.44 2.94
CA PRO A 96 -2.36 15.96 3.61
C PRO A 96 -3.00 14.81 4.40
N VAL A 97 -2.45 14.50 5.58
CA VAL A 97 -3.04 13.63 6.61
C VAL A 97 -4.44 14.14 7.01
N LYS A 98 -4.82 15.36 6.63
CA LYS A 98 -6.15 15.94 6.84
C LYS A 98 -7.29 15.30 6.02
N ARG A 99 -7.01 14.50 4.97
CA ARG A 99 -8.08 13.88 4.14
C ARG A 99 -7.94 12.38 3.92
N ALA A 100 -6.81 11.78 4.28
CA ALA A 100 -6.64 10.34 4.28
C ALA A 100 -6.94 9.84 5.70
N ASN A 101 -7.94 8.96 5.86
CA ASN A 101 -8.28 8.32 7.14
C ASN A 101 -7.20 7.27 7.49
N ILE A 102 -5.95 7.72 7.66
CA ILE A 102 -4.77 6.89 7.93
C ILE A 102 -4.77 6.57 9.41
N ASP A 103 -4.92 5.30 9.72
CA ASP A 103 -4.91 4.80 11.08
C ASP A 103 -3.48 4.90 11.65
N PRO A 104 -3.23 5.75 12.67
CA PRO A 104 -1.89 5.90 13.24
C PRO A 104 -1.39 4.64 13.96
N SER A 105 -2.27 3.65 14.21
CA SER A 105 -1.91 2.37 14.80
C SER A 105 -1.38 1.35 13.77
N ARG A 106 -1.42 1.68 12.47
CA ARG A 106 -0.95 0.83 11.38
C ARG A 106 0.30 1.38 10.72
N ARG A 107 1.03 0.51 10.02
CA ARG A 107 2.14 0.92 9.15
C ARG A 107 1.73 0.87 7.70
N TYR A 108 2.16 1.87 6.97
CA TYR A 108 1.93 2.03 5.56
C TYR A 108 3.25 2.28 4.84
N LEU A 109 3.35 1.75 3.63
CA LEU A 109 4.38 2.00 2.66
C LEU A 109 3.74 2.82 1.53
N TYR A 110 4.09 4.09 1.44
CA TYR A 110 3.69 4.94 0.34
C TYR A 110 4.65 4.72 -0.83
N PHE A 111 4.14 4.14 -1.91
CA PHE A 111 4.86 3.88 -3.15
C PHE A 111 4.42 4.89 -4.21
N ASN A 112 5.36 5.70 -4.68
CA ASN A 112 5.10 6.74 -5.66
C ASN A 112 5.96 6.50 -6.92
N ILE A 113 5.32 6.52 -8.08
CA ILE A 113 5.96 6.53 -9.40
C ILE A 113 6.05 7.99 -9.81
N LYS A 114 7.28 8.48 -10.02
CA LYS A 114 7.56 9.91 -10.22
C LYS A 114 7.72 10.34 -11.65
N ASN A 115 8.29 9.45 -12.48
CA ASN A 115 8.41 9.69 -13.91
C ASN A 115 8.68 8.38 -14.64
N GLY A 116 8.35 8.33 -15.93
CA GLY A 116 8.81 7.32 -16.87
C GLY A 116 9.73 7.92 -17.94
N LYS A 117 10.74 7.17 -18.37
CA LYS A 117 11.67 7.58 -19.43
C LYS A 117 12.15 6.39 -20.24
N ALA A 118 12.69 6.68 -21.42
CA ALA A 118 13.29 5.69 -22.33
C ALA A 118 12.33 4.58 -22.79
N PHE A 119 11.05 4.89 -23.00
CA PHE A 119 10.10 3.98 -23.67
C PHE A 119 10.25 4.06 -25.19
N LEU A 120 11.35 3.48 -25.70
CA LEU A 120 11.83 3.69 -27.07
C LEU A 120 10.84 3.23 -28.16
N GLU A 121 9.99 2.26 -27.85
CA GLU A 121 8.92 1.79 -28.77
C GLU A 121 7.86 2.85 -29.07
N HIS A 122 7.88 3.99 -28.37
CA HIS A 122 6.90 5.08 -28.50
C HIS A 122 7.55 6.43 -28.81
N ILE A 123 8.74 6.44 -29.41
CA ILE A 123 9.40 7.67 -29.88
C ILE A 123 8.60 8.38 -30.97
N GLU A 124 7.96 7.61 -31.86
CA GLU A 124 7.23 8.15 -33.02
C GLU A 124 5.74 8.44 -32.74
N ASN A 125 5.25 8.09 -31.55
CA ASN A 125 3.89 8.44 -31.15
C ASN A 125 3.86 9.94 -30.83
N SER A 126 3.59 10.76 -31.85
CA SER A 126 3.33 12.19 -31.72
C SER A 126 2.26 12.44 -30.64
N ASP A 127 2.36 13.57 -29.94
CA ASP A 127 1.37 14.00 -28.97
C ASP A 127 -0.05 13.82 -29.54
N PRO A 128 -0.96 13.16 -28.80
CA PRO A 128 -2.30 12.89 -29.30
C PRO A 128 -3.00 14.21 -29.61
N MET A 129 -3.42 14.37 -30.87
CA MET A 129 -4.24 15.52 -31.25
C MET A 129 -5.54 15.53 -30.43
N PRO A 130 -6.07 16.72 -30.06
CA PRO A 130 -7.29 16.82 -29.28
C PRO A 130 -8.45 16.04 -29.92
N GLY A 131 -8.99 15.05 -29.21
CA GLY A 131 -10.13 14.23 -29.66
C GLY A 131 -9.76 12.90 -30.35
N GLN A 132 -8.47 12.59 -30.52
CA GLN A 132 -8.04 11.29 -31.05
C GLN A 132 -7.77 10.29 -29.93
N VAL A 133 -8.26 9.07 -30.07
CA VAL A 133 -7.99 7.97 -29.12
C VAL A 133 -6.56 7.49 -29.36
N SER A 134 -5.69 7.60 -28.35
CA SER A 134 -4.32 7.09 -28.37
C SER A 134 -4.18 5.91 -27.42
N SER A 135 -3.19 5.05 -27.68
CA SER A 135 -2.81 4.00 -26.73
C SER A 135 -2.33 4.63 -25.41
N TYR A 136 -2.59 3.96 -24.30
CA TYR A 136 -2.21 4.42 -22.97
C TYR A 136 -1.61 3.31 -22.12
N PHE A 137 -0.75 3.72 -21.20
CA PHE A 137 -0.18 2.90 -20.16
C PHE A 137 -1.00 2.92 -18.89
N THR A 138 -0.95 1.82 -18.16
CA THR A 138 -1.50 1.70 -16.82
C THR A 138 -0.58 0.84 -15.97
N PHE A 139 -0.20 1.35 -14.80
CA PHE A 139 0.53 0.61 -13.80
C PHE A 139 -0.42 -0.10 -12.84
N HIS A 140 -0.18 -1.39 -12.66
CA HIS A 140 -0.86 -2.24 -11.69
C HIS A 140 0.13 -2.63 -10.59
N ILE A 141 -0.22 -2.30 -9.35
CA ILE A 141 0.63 -2.56 -8.19
C ILE A 141 -0.03 -3.63 -7.34
N HIS A 142 0.74 -4.65 -6.96
CA HIS A 142 0.30 -5.69 -6.05
C HIS A 142 1.27 -5.87 -4.88
N PHE A 143 0.72 -5.87 -3.67
CA PHE A 143 1.46 -6.11 -2.44
C PHE A 143 0.58 -6.83 -1.43
N ARG A 144 0.98 -8.05 -1.01
CA ARG A 144 0.32 -8.81 0.06
C ARG A 144 -1.22 -8.86 -0.04
N GLY A 145 -1.74 -9.13 -1.25
CA GLY A 145 -3.18 -9.21 -1.51
C GLY A 145 -3.87 -7.88 -1.81
N GLN A 146 -3.20 -6.75 -1.58
CA GLN A 146 -3.68 -5.44 -1.97
C GLN A 146 -3.32 -5.19 -3.45
N ARG A 147 -4.29 -4.70 -4.23
CA ARG A 147 -4.13 -4.41 -5.66
C ARG A 147 -4.55 -2.98 -5.94
N PHE A 148 -3.70 -2.26 -6.67
CA PHE A 148 -3.94 -0.88 -7.07
C PHE A 148 -3.72 -0.72 -8.57
N LYS A 149 -4.31 0.33 -9.13
CA LYS A 149 -4.25 0.68 -10.55
C LYS A 149 -4.02 2.19 -10.65
N SER A 150 -3.06 2.61 -11.47
CA SER A 150 -2.84 4.03 -11.79
C SER A 150 -3.95 4.58 -12.68
N ARG A 151 -3.99 5.91 -12.85
CA ARG A 151 -4.67 6.49 -14.01
C ARG A 151 -4.01 6.02 -15.32
N PRO A 152 -4.78 5.97 -16.42
CA PRO A 152 -4.24 5.89 -17.77
C PRO A 152 -3.30 7.07 -18.05
N VAL A 153 -2.11 6.79 -18.57
CA VAL A 153 -1.14 7.80 -19.03
C VAL A 153 -0.86 7.56 -20.51
N PRO A 154 -0.89 8.57 -21.39
CA PRO A 154 -0.59 8.39 -22.81
C PRO A 154 0.74 7.66 -23.04
N CYS A 155 0.78 6.76 -24.02
CA CYS A 155 2.03 6.10 -24.42
C CYS A 155 2.96 7.12 -25.09
N ALA A 156 4.07 7.44 -24.42
CA ALA A 156 5.12 8.32 -24.92
C ALA A 156 6.50 7.75 -24.54
N CYS A 157 7.57 8.27 -25.16
CA CYS A 157 8.95 7.92 -24.77
C CYS A 157 9.27 8.32 -23.32
N GLU A 158 8.70 9.44 -22.87
CA GLU A 158 8.79 9.96 -21.50
C GLU A 158 7.37 10.21 -20.98
N PRO A 159 6.65 9.16 -20.54
CA PRO A 159 5.28 9.31 -20.07
C PRO A 159 5.26 10.07 -18.74
N ASP A 160 4.43 11.11 -18.67
CA ASP A 160 4.21 11.92 -17.47
C ASP A 160 3.37 11.14 -16.44
N VAL A 161 4.07 10.44 -15.55
CA VAL A 161 3.48 9.59 -14.51
C VAL A 161 3.87 10.17 -13.15
N ASP A 162 2.92 10.77 -12.44
CA ASP A 162 3.02 11.06 -10.99
C ASP A 162 1.83 10.43 -10.28
N GLU A 163 2.06 9.24 -9.72
CA GLU A 163 1.03 8.42 -9.09
C GLU A 163 1.51 7.80 -7.79
N GLY A 164 0.65 7.85 -6.77
CA GLY A 164 0.98 7.42 -5.41
C GLY A 164 0.00 6.38 -4.87
N PHE A 165 0.54 5.32 -4.29
CA PHE A 165 -0.18 4.19 -3.73
C PHE A 165 0.17 4.02 -2.26
N LEU A 166 -0.85 3.96 -1.38
CA LEU A 166 -0.65 3.73 0.04
C LEU A 166 -0.90 2.25 0.36
N LEU A 167 0.17 1.52 0.67
CA LEU A 167 0.14 0.07 0.88
C LEU A 167 0.20 -0.24 2.38
N GLU A 168 -0.71 -1.02 2.92
CA GLU A 168 -0.65 -1.42 4.33
C GLU A 168 0.42 -2.51 4.54
N VAL A 169 1.28 -2.33 5.54
CA VAL A 169 2.31 -3.30 5.93
C VAL A 169 1.83 -4.07 7.15
N HIS A 170 1.21 -5.22 6.92
CA HIS A 170 0.69 -6.10 7.97
C HIS A 170 1.26 -7.52 7.83
N LYS A 171 1.40 -8.22 8.96
CA LYS A 171 1.73 -9.66 8.99
C LYS A 171 0.45 -10.46 8.77
N GLU A 172 0.48 -11.44 7.87
CA GLU A 172 -0.70 -12.24 7.44
C GLU A 172 -1.48 -12.87 8.59
N SER A 173 -0.80 -13.20 9.69
CA SER A 173 -1.39 -13.79 10.89
C SER A 173 -2.07 -12.78 11.82
N SER A 174 -2.01 -11.48 11.51
CA SER A 174 -2.57 -10.40 12.31
C SER A 174 -3.83 -9.95 11.60
N GLY A 175 -5.01 -10.31 12.11
CA GLY A 175 -6.30 -9.91 11.53
C GLY A 175 -6.48 -8.38 11.47
N GLU A 176 -7.68 -7.94 11.09
CA GLU A 176 -8.04 -6.52 10.85
C GLU A 176 -7.80 -5.55 12.04
N ALA A 177 -7.34 -6.02 13.20
CA ALA A 177 -6.98 -5.23 14.38
C ALA A 177 -5.56 -5.55 14.92
N GLY A 178 -4.62 -5.90 14.05
CA GLY A 178 -3.24 -6.21 14.42
C GLY A 178 -2.49 -5.00 14.99
N LYS A 179 -1.73 -5.20 16.08
CA LYS A 179 -0.75 -4.21 16.58
C LYS A 179 0.19 -3.80 15.45
N MET A 180 0.57 -2.52 15.43
CA MET A 180 1.60 -1.97 14.53
C MET A 180 2.80 -2.91 14.43
N VAL A 181 3.15 -3.33 13.21
CA VAL A 181 4.30 -4.20 12.97
C VAL A 181 5.57 -3.47 13.41
N ASP A 182 6.44 -4.10 14.20
CA ASP A 182 7.72 -3.52 14.61
C ASP A 182 8.76 -3.63 13.48
N GLU A 183 9.94 -3.02 13.67
CA GLU A 183 10.99 -3.02 12.64
C GLU A 183 11.45 -4.44 12.29
N SER A 184 11.58 -5.32 13.29
CA SER A 184 11.92 -6.74 13.11
C SER A 184 10.83 -7.49 12.34
N GLY A 185 9.55 -7.22 12.66
CA GLY A 185 8.41 -7.76 11.94
C GLY A 185 8.39 -7.32 10.48
N MET A 186 8.68 -6.05 10.20
CA MET A 186 8.80 -5.54 8.83
C MET A 186 9.93 -6.21 8.06
N LEU A 187 11.08 -6.43 8.70
CA LEU A 187 12.22 -7.11 8.07
C LEU A 187 11.88 -8.56 7.69
N SER A 188 11.03 -9.22 8.49
CA SER A 188 10.59 -10.60 8.26
C SER A 188 9.60 -10.78 7.11
N ILE A 189 9.03 -9.68 6.58
CA ILE A 189 8.15 -9.69 5.42
C ILE A 189 9.01 -9.83 4.16
N CYS A 190 8.98 -11.01 3.54
CA CYS A 190 9.77 -11.31 2.35
C CYS A 190 9.05 -11.01 1.02
N ASP A 191 7.79 -10.55 1.08
CA ASP A 191 7.01 -10.22 -0.11
C ASP A 191 7.57 -8.99 -0.81
N LYS A 192 7.70 -9.12 -2.13
CA LYS A 192 8.12 -8.03 -3.01
C LYS A 192 6.92 -7.26 -3.53
N LEU A 193 7.15 -5.99 -3.87
CA LEU A 193 6.19 -5.20 -4.62
C LEU A 193 6.18 -5.68 -6.06
N HIS A 194 5.02 -6.11 -6.55
CA HIS A 194 4.85 -6.48 -7.94
C HIS A 194 4.29 -5.29 -8.72
N ILE A 195 5.01 -4.89 -9.76
CA ILE A 195 4.67 -3.79 -10.66
C ILE A 195 4.44 -4.39 -12.04
N ALA A 196 3.24 -4.24 -12.57
CA ALA A 196 2.90 -4.65 -13.93
C ALA A 196 2.51 -3.43 -14.76
N LEU A 197 3.15 -3.26 -15.91
CA LEU A 197 2.83 -2.23 -16.88
C LEU A 197 1.97 -2.85 -17.99
N ILE A 198 0.77 -2.32 -18.16
CA ILE A 198 -0.16 -2.74 -19.20
C ILE A 198 -0.30 -1.60 -20.20
N LYS A 199 -0.18 -1.92 -21.49
CA LYS A 199 -0.54 -1.04 -22.60
C LYS A 199 -1.95 -1.40 -23.05
N THR A 200 -2.79 -0.40 -23.22
CA THR A 200 -4.08 -0.55 -23.88
C THR A 200 -4.03 0.19 -25.19
N ASP A 201 -4.32 -0.50 -26.29
CA ASP A 201 -4.30 0.09 -27.61
C ASP A 201 -5.58 0.89 -27.92
N VAL A 202 -5.60 1.60 -29.06
CA VAL A 202 -6.74 2.38 -29.55
C VAL A 202 -7.99 1.53 -29.76
N THR A 203 -7.81 0.23 -30.01
CA THR A 203 -8.88 -0.77 -30.14
C THR A 203 -9.44 -1.25 -28.80
N GLY A 204 -8.78 -0.92 -27.68
CA GLY A 204 -9.07 -1.42 -26.34
C GLY A 204 -8.40 -2.74 -26.00
N GLU A 205 -7.59 -3.31 -26.90
CA GLU A 205 -6.81 -4.51 -26.61
C GLU A 205 -5.71 -4.21 -25.59
N THR A 206 -5.58 -5.06 -24.57
CA THR A 206 -4.60 -4.89 -23.49
C THR A 206 -3.46 -5.88 -23.62
N THR A 207 -2.22 -5.39 -23.58
CA THR A 207 -1.01 -6.21 -23.60
C THR A 207 -0.14 -5.94 -22.38
N LEU A 208 0.49 -6.98 -21.85
CA LEU A 208 1.43 -6.86 -20.74
C LEU A 208 2.80 -6.46 -21.29
N VAL A 209 3.22 -5.23 -21.01
CA VAL A 209 4.51 -4.70 -21.46
C VAL A 209 5.64 -5.14 -20.54
N SER A 210 5.43 -5.03 -19.23
CA SER A 210 6.46 -5.35 -18.25
C SER A 210 5.88 -5.91 -16.95
N SER A 211 6.65 -6.75 -16.29
CA SER A 211 6.36 -7.33 -14.98
C SER A 211 7.63 -7.33 -14.14
N HIS A 212 7.67 -6.54 -13.07
CA HIS A 212 8.85 -6.31 -12.25
C HIS A 212 8.54 -6.55 -10.76
N PHE A 213 9.47 -7.19 -10.05
CA PHE A 213 9.39 -7.40 -8.59
C PHE A 213 10.44 -6.57 -7.87
N LEU A 214 9.98 -5.56 -7.13
CA LEU A 214 10.81 -4.62 -6.38
C LEU A 214 10.95 -5.06 -4.92
N GLU A 215 12.19 -5.04 -4.43
CA GLU A 215 12.50 -5.23 -3.01
C GLU A 215 12.35 -3.90 -2.27
N TRP A 216 11.36 -3.80 -1.37
CA TRP A 216 10.96 -2.55 -0.73
C TRP A 216 11.71 -2.28 0.58
N ARG A 217 12.24 -3.33 1.23
CA ARG A 217 12.91 -3.25 2.55
C ARG A 217 14.13 -2.31 2.64
N PRO A 218 14.81 -1.88 1.55
CA PRO A 218 15.79 -0.80 1.61
C PRO A 218 15.28 0.49 2.25
N VAL A 219 13.96 0.75 2.25
CA VAL A 219 13.38 1.90 2.96
C VAL A 219 13.57 1.84 4.49
N LEU A 220 13.77 0.64 5.06
CA LEU A 220 13.96 0.43 6.51
C LEU A 220 15.33 0.89 7.02
N THR A 221 16.30 1.09 6.12
CA THR A 221 17.66 1.53 6.47
C THR A 221 17.85 3.03 6.28
N ALA A 222 16.89 3.70 5.64
CA ALA A 222 16.93 5.13 5.41
C ALA A 222 16.55 5.93 6.67
N LYS A 223 17.43 6.85 7.09
CA LYS A 223 17.20 7.74 8.25
C LYS A 223 15.93 8.58 8.12
N THR A 224 15.57 8.95 6.90
CA THR A 224 14.38 9.76 6.58
C THR A 224 13.11 8.92 6.46
N GLY A 225 13.21 7.59 6.51
CA GLY A 225 12.14 6.66 6.14
C GLY A 225 11.78 6.72 4.66
N ARG A 226 12.65 7.29 3.81
CA ARG A 226 12.46 7.44 2.36
C ARG A 226 13.54 6.73 1.58
N PHE A 227 13.15 6.08 0.49
CA PHE A 227 14.04 5.42 -0.45
C PHE A 227 13.64 5.79 -1.87
N GLN A 228 14.61 6.15 -2.71
CA GLN A 228 14.37 6.50 -4.11
C GLN A 228 15.31 5.68 -5.00
N THR A 229 14.80 5.21 -6.14
CA THR A 229 15.60 4.48 -7.13
C THR A 229 14.94 4.55 -8.50
N SER A 230 15.74 4.37 -9.55
CA SER A 230 15.25 4.07 -10.90
C SER A 230 15.14 2.55 -11.08
N ILE A 231 14.11 2.10 -11.80
CA ILE A 231 13.86 0.70 -12.12
C ILE A 231 13.80 0.54 -13.63
N GLU A 232 14.61 -0.35 -14.16
CA GLU A 232 14.53 -0.82 -15.54
C GLU A 232 13.39 -1.84 -15.68
N LEU A 233 12.39 -1.49 -16.48
CA LEU A 233 11.28 -2.34 -16.86
C LEU A 233 11.70 -3.16 -18.07
N LYS A 234 11.72 -4.48 -17.93
CA LYS A 234 12.03 -5.40 -19.03
C LYS A 234 10.75 -5.79 -19.77
N GLY A 235 10.88 -6.04 -21.07
CA GLY A 235 9.78 -6.58 -21.88
C GLY A 235 9.28 -7.92 -21.37
N THR A 236 8.18 -8.43 -21.94
CA THR A 236 7.69 -9.78 -21.66
C THR A 236 7.89 -10.71 -22.87
N GLY A 237 7.87 -12.02 -22.64
CA GLY A 237 8.04 -13.01 -23.70
C GLY A 237 9.42 -12.96 -24.36
N ASP A 238 9.43 -12.87 -25.70
CA ASP A 238 10.64 -12.87 -26.52
C ASP A 238 11.49 -11.60 -26.32
N GLU A 239 10.88 -10.51 -25.84
CA GLU A 239 11.52 -9.22 -25.54
C GLU A 239 11.99 -9.13 -24.08
N SER A 240 11.95 -10.21 -23.30
CA SER A 240 12.35 -10.23 -21.89
C SER A 240 13.81 -9.84 -21.60
N LYS A 241 14.66 -9.82 -22.63
CA LYS A 241 16.05 -9.35 -22.56
C LYS A 241 16.21 -7.86 -22.90
N MET A 242 15.18 -7.23 -23.45
CA MET A 242 15.18 -5.84 -23.85
C MET A 242 14.48 -4.99 -22.78
N ALA A 243 15.00 -3.77 -22.58
CA ALA A 243 14.38 -2.80 -21.71
C ALA A 243 13.18 -2.17 -22.44
N ALA A 244 11.99 -2.27 -21.85
CA ALA A 244 10.81 -1.57 -22.31
C ALA A 244 10.82 -0.10 -21.90
N GLY A 245 11.47 0.24 -20.78
CA GLY A 245 11.62 1.62 -20.29
C GLY A 245 12.18 1.67 -18.88
N VAL A 246 12.34 2.87 -18.33
CA VAL A 246 12.81 3.11 -16.97
C VAL A 246 11.78 3.95 -16.22
N ILE A 247 11.48 3.58 -14.98
CA ILE A 247 10.64 4.39 -14.08
C ILE A 247 11.43 4.84 -12.87
N ASP A 248 11.25 6.10 -12.47
CA ASP A 248 11.78 6.63 -11.23
C ASP A 248 10.74 6.48 -10.13
N ILE A 249 11.13 5.90 -9.00
CA ILE A 249 10.21 5.62 -7.89
C ILE A 249 10.69 6.19 -6.57
N GLN A 250 9.74 6.40 -5.67
CA GLN A 250 9.95 6.78 -4.28
C GLN A 250 9.11 5.91 -3.35
N LEU A 251 9.73 5.38 -2.31
CA LEU A 251 9.10 4.70 -1.19
C LEU A 251 9.22 5.55 0.07
N GLU A 252 8.15 5.65 0.85
CA GLU A 252 8.16 6.32 2.16
C GLU A 252 7.35 5.53 3.18
N LEU A 253 7.90 5.37 4.40
CA LEU A 253 7.23 4.69 5.50
C LEU A 253 6.44 5.66 6.37
N PHE A 254 5.21 5.26 6.70
CA PHE A 254 4.31 5.98 7.60
C PHE A 254 3.75 5.05 8.67
N PRO A 255 3.78 5.42 9.96
CA PRO A 255 4.54 6.53 10.55
C PRO A 255 6.05 6.38 10.33
N LYS A 256 6.78 7.50 10.41
CA LYS A 256 8.24 7.49 10.24
C LYS A 256 8.89 6.52 11.23
N PRO A 257 9.85 5.69 10.78
CA PRO A 257 10.51 4.74 11.66
C PRO A 257 11.31 5.47 12.74
N VAL A 258 11.11 5.08 14.00
CA VAL A 258 11.86 5.63 15.14
C VAL A 258 13.21 4.94 15.26
N LYS A 259 13.27 3.65 14.93
CA LYS A 259 14.49 2.85 14.90
C LYS A 259 14.84 2.53 13.45
N ILE A 260 16.13 2.64 13.14
CA ILE A 260 16.66 2.33 11.81
C ILE A 260 17.36 0.98 11.88
N ILE A 261 17.12 0.14 10.87
CA ILE A 261 17.83 -1.14 10.75
C ILE A 261 19.19 -0.88 10.10
N GLY A 262 20.25 -1.50 10.62
CA GLY A 262 21.57 -1.42 10.02
C GLY A 262 21.59 -2.04 8.61
N GLN A 263 22.29 -1.40 7.66
CA GLN A 263 22.40 -1.89 6.28
C GLN A 263 22.96 -3.32 6.21
N GLU A 264 23.89 -3.66 7.10
CA GLU A 264 24.46 -5.00 7.21
C GLU A 264 23.41 -6.05 7.59
N VAL A 265 22.51 -5.71 8.53
CA VAL A 265 21.42 -6.59 8.97
C VAL A 265 20.44 -6.83 7.84
N LEU A 266 20.06 -5.77 7.10
CA LEU A 266 19.21 -5.91 5.92
C LEU A 266 19.88 -6.82 4.87
N THR A 267 21.14 -6.56 4.56
CA THR A 267 21.88 -7.31 3.53
C THR A 267 22.02 -8.78 3.90
N ALA A 268 22.33 -9.06 5.18
CA ALA A 268 22.40 -10.42 5.70
C ALA A 268 21.04 -11.12 5.60
N GLN A 269 19.95 -10.46 5.99
CA GLN A 269 18.60 -11.01 5.86
C GLN A 269 18.25 -11.35 4.41
N LEU A 270 18.46 -10.42 3.48
CA LEU A 270 18.17 -10.63 2.06
C LEU A 270 19.02 -11.76 1.46
N SER A 271 20.29 -11.86 1.87
CA SER A 271 21.19 -12.93 1.46
C SER A 271 20.71 -14.31 1.96
N MET A 272 20.36 -14.40 3.25
CA MET A 272 19.82 -15.64 3.84
C MET A 272 18.53 -16.09 3.15
N GLU A 273 17.61 -15.15 2.87
CA GLU A 273 16.37 -15.45 2.17
C GLU A 273 16.61 -15.92 0.73
N ARG A 274 17.52 -15.28 0.01
CA ARG A 274 17.92 -15.68 -1.34
C ARG A 274 18.55 -17.07 -1.35
N ASN A 275 19.42 -17.37 -0.39
CA ASN A 275 20.04 -18.69 -0.25
C ASN A 275 18.99 -19.76 0.05
N ARG A 276 18.08 -19.49 1.00
CA ARG A 276 16.96 -20.39 1.32
C ARG A 276 16.06 -20.66 0.12
N GLN A 277 15.79 -19.65 -0.71
CA GLN A 277 14.99 -19.80 -1.91
C GLN A 277 15.72 -20.66 -2.97
N SER A 278 17.00 -20.38 -3.21
CA SER A 278 17.86 -21.17 -4.11
C SER A 278 17.95 -22.64 -3.68
N GLU A 279 18.07 -22.91 -2.38
CA GLU A 279 18.08 -24.27 -1.84
C GLU A 279 16.75 -24.99 -2.07
N LYS A 280 15.61 -24.31 -1.84
CA LYS A 280 14.28 -24.87 -2.12
C LYS A 280 14.12 -25.23 -3.60
N GLU A 281 14.55 -24.35 -4.51
CA GLU A 281 14.52 -24.60 -5.96
C GLU A 281 15.40 -25.78 -6.35
N ARG A 282 16.62 -25.87 -5.78
CA ARG A 282 17.52 -26.99 -5.99
C ARG A 282 16.91 -28.30 -5.51
N LEU A 283 16.35 -28.34 -4.30
CA LEU A 283 15.70 -29.51 -3.72
C LEU A 283 14.47 -29.93 -4.53
N PHE A 284 13.66 -28.96 -4.97
CA PHE A 284 12.52 -29.21 -5.86
C PHE A 284 12.96 -29.87 -7.16
N LEU A 285 14.01 -29.37 -7.82
CA LEU A 285 14.51 -29.96 -9.06
C LEU A 285 15.02 -31.39 -8.85
N VAL A 286 15.72 -31.65 -7.74
CA VAL A 286 16.17 -33.00 -7.38
C VAL A 286 14.98 -33.93 -7.18
N TYR A 287 13.98 -33.47 -6.41
CA TYR A 287 12.75 -34.21 -6.18
C TYR A 287 11.99 -34.51 -7.48
N ALA A 288 11.79 -33.51 -8.35
CA ALA A 288 11.11 -33.67 -9.63
C ALA A 288 11.82 -34.67 -10.55
N LYS A 289 13.16 -34.66 -10.57
CA LYS A 289 13.95 -35.65 -11.32
C LYS A 289 13.80 -37.06 -10.75
N GLN A 290 13.76 -37.20 -9.43
CA GLN A 290 13.56 -38.49 -8.78
C GLN A 290 12.15 -39.02 -9.06
N TRP A 291 11.12 -38.19 -8.90
CA TRP A 291 9.74 -38.52 -9.22
C TRP A 291 9.58 -38.97 -10.68
N TRP A 292 10.22 -38.27 -11.63
CA TRP A 292 10.17 -38.67 -13.04
C TRP A 292 10.79 -40.04 -13.29
N LYS A 293 11.90 -40.37 -12.63
CA LYS A 293 12.52 -41.71 -12.70
C LYS A 293 11.58 -42.79 -12.18
N GLU A 294 10.93 -42.55 -11.04
CA GLU A 294 9.96 -43.48 -10.46
C GLU A 294 8.74 -43.67 -11.38
N TYR A 295 8.23 -42.59 -11.98
CA TYR A 295 7.14 -42.66 -12.95
C TYR A 295 7.50 -43.52 -14.18
N LEU A 296 8.72 -43.39 -14.71
CA LEU A 296 9.19 -44.20 -15.84
C LEU A 296 9.37 -45.68 -15.48
N GLN A 297 9.70 -46.01 -14.22
CA GLN A 297 9.75 -47.39 -13.75
C GLN A 297 8.36 -48.04 -13.74
N ILE A 298 7.32 -47.28 -13.39
CA ILE A 298 5.93 -47.76 -13.38
C ILE A 298 5.37 -47.86 -14.80
N ARG A 299 5.78 -46.96 -15.72
CA ARG A 299 5.29 -46.91 -17.11
C ARG A 299 6.44 -46.81 -18.12
N PRO A 300 7.07 -47.95 -18.48
CA PRO A 300 8.20 -47.99 -19.42
C PRO A 300 7.86 -47.41 -20.80
N ALA A 301 6.60 -47.51 -21.24
CA ALA A 301 6.12 -46.97 -22.52
C ALA A 301 6.30 -45.45 -22.66
N ASN A 302 6.52 -44.72 -21.56
CA ASN A 302 6.74 -43.28 -21.58
C ASN A 302 8.23 -42.88 -21.68
N GLN A 303 9.17 -43.84 -21.75
CA GLN A 303 10.60 -43.55 -21.86
C GLN A 303 10.98 -42.84 -23.17
N GLU A 304 10.24 -43.11 -24.24
CA GLU A 304 10.47 -42.49 -25.56
C GLU A 304 9.94 -41.05 -25.63
N ARG A 305 9.16 -40.60 -24.63
CA ARG A 305 8.64 -39.24 -24.56
C ARG A 305 9.71 -38.28 -24.04
N LEU A 306 10.09 -37.30 -24.86
CA LEU A 306 11.01 -36.23 -24.50
C LEU A 306 10.35 -35.20 -23.56
N VAL A 307 10.24 -35.53 -22.28
CA VAL A 307 9.75 -34.59 -21.26
C VAL A 307 10.90 -33.74 -20.74
N LYS A 308 10.85 -32.43 -21.00
CA LYS A 308 11.74 -31.44 -20.37
C LYS A 308 11.07 -30.91 -19.11
N ILE A 309 11.70 -31.11 -17.95
CA ILE A 309 11.27 -30.51 -16.68
C ILE A 309 11.70 -29.04 -16.71
N PHE A 310 10.76 -28.14 -16.99
CA PHE A 310 10.98 -26.71 -16.86
C PHE A 310 10.66 -26.28 -15.43
N ALA A 311 11.69 -25.84 -14.70
CA ALA A 311 11.51 -25.02 -13.51
C ALA A 311 11.60 -23.56 -13.96
N GLN A 312 10.49 -23.01 -14.45
CA GLN A 312 10.40 -21.56 -14.70
C GLN A 312 9.75 -20.91 -13.48
N VAL A 313 10.27 -19.75 -13.09
CA VAL A 313 10.15 -19.05 -11.78
C VAL A 313 8.72 -18.57 -11.42
N PHE A 314 7.68 -19.18 -11.95
CA PHE A 314 6.31 -19.01 -11.45
C PHE A 314 5.88 -20.28 -10.74
N VAL A 315 5.04 -20.13 -9.72
CA VAL A 315 4.56 -21.14 -8.75
C VAL A 315 3.73 -22.29 -9.41
N THR A 316 3.96 -22.59 -10.68
CA THR A 316 3.25 -23.60 -11.47
C THR A 316 4.23 -24.30 -12.41
N CYS A 317 4.56 -25.55 -12.12
CA CYS A 317 5.18 -26.44 -13.10
C CYS A 317 4.15 -26.78 -14.18
N ILE A 318 4.40 -26.35 -15.41
CA ILE A 318 3.68 -26.85 -16.59
C ILE A 318 4.47 -28.03 -17.13
N PHE A 319 3.89 -29.23 -17.04
CA PHE A 319 4.35 -30.36 -17.84
C PHE A 319 3.86 -30.13 -19.27
N ARG A 320 4.77 -29.86 -20.21
CA ARG A 320 4.46 -29.89 -21.64
C ARG A 320 4.67 -31.33 -22.10
N LEU A 321 3.58 -32.04 -22.34
CA LEU A 321 3.56 -33.41 -22.86
C LEU A 321 3.86 -33.46 -24.36
#